data_AF-A0A978TPG4-F1
#
_entry.id   AF-A0A978TPG4-F1
#
_cell.length_a   1.000
_cell.length_b   1.000
_cell.length_c   1.000
_cell.angle_alpha   90.00
_cell.angle_beta   90.00
_cell.angle_gamma   90.00
#
_symmetry.space_group_name_H-M   'P 1'
#
loop_
_entity.id
_entity.type
_entity.pdbx_description
1 polymer ?
#
loop_
_entity_poly.entity_id
_entity_poly.type
_entity_poly.pdbx_seq_one_letter_code
_entity_poly.pdbx_strand_id
1 'polypeptide(L)'
;MAIVLLFLGLVFLIRFVTRFCIVEVPLAIENKLTATQTIGRSRSLTQGNIDRIFWIFIVGGLISLPLQIIASIVGNVSQAILARSLAIDPNSGLFIATNLIVSYILGIILGSVLIPFWQSIKATIYYDLRSRKEGLDLQLRDR
;
A
#
# COMPACT_ATOMS: atom_id res chain seq x y z
N MET A 1 -17.00 -26.58 -2.76
CA MET A 1 -15.73 -26.86 -2.06
C MET A 1 -14.62 -25.86 -2.43
N ALA A 2 -14.28 -25.68 -3.71
CA ALA A 2 -13.20 -24.77 -4.13
C ALA A 2 -13.40 -23.30 -3.68
N ILE A 3 -14.60 -22.75 -3.83
CA ILE A 3 -14.91 -21.35 -3.44
C ILE A 3 -14.75 -21.14 -1.92
N VAL A 4 -15.14 -22.13 -1.11
CA VAL A 4 -15.04 -22.07 0.36
C VAL A 4 -13.57 -22.11 0.80
N LEU A 5 -12.76 -22.96 0.18
CA LEU A 5 -11.31 -23.02 0.43
C LEU A 5 -10.61 -21.72 0.03
N LEU A 6 -11.01 -21.13 -1.10
CA LEU A 6 -10.49 -19.84 -1.55
C LEU A 6 -10.83 -18.73 -0.56
N PHE A 7 -12.07 -18.67 -0.08
CA PHE A 7 -12.49 -17.67 0.90
C PHE A 7 -11.73 -17.82 2.23
N LEU A 8 -11.59 -19.05 2.75
CA LEU A 8 -10.81 -19.32 3.96
C LEU A 8 -9.33 -18.96 3.78
N GLY A 9 -8.75 -19.29 2.63
CA GLY A 9 -7.38 -18.91 2.27
C GLY A 9 -7.19 -17.39 2.23
N LEU A 10 -8.16 -16.67 1.65
CA LEU A 10 -8.13 -15.20 1.57
C LEU A 10 -8.21 -14.56 2.96
N VAL A 11 -9.13 -15.02 3.82
CA VAL A 11 -9.24 -14.52 5.20
C VAL A 11 -7.96 -14.80 5.99
N PHE A 12 -7.38 -16.00 5.84
CA PHE A 12 -6.11 -16.34 6.47
C PHE A 12 -4.97 -15.42 5.99
N LEU A 13 -4.88 -15.20 4.67
CA LEU A 13 -3.86 -14.34 4.07
C LEU A 13 -4.00 -12.89 4.53
N ILE A 14 -5.21 -12.35 4.58
CA ILE A 14 -5.48 -11.00 5.10
C ILE A 14 -4.98 -10.90 6.54
N ARG A 15 -5.41 -11.82 7.41
CA ARG A 15 -5.00 -11.81 8.82
C ARG A 15 -3.48 -11.97 8.98
N PHE A 16 -2.84 -12.71 8.09
CA PHE A 16 -1.40 -12.86 8.06
C PHE A 16 -0.71 -11.56 7.64
N VAL A 17 -1.06 -10.99 6.49
CA VAL A 17 -0.47 -9.76 5.94
C VAL A 17 -0.63 -8.57 6.88
N THR A 18 -1.81 -8.40 7.50
CA THR A 18 -2.06 -7.31 8.44
C THR A 18 -1.07 -7.31 9.62
N ARG A 19 -0.58 -8.48 10.05
CA ARG A 19 0.41 -8.57 11.14
C ARG A 19 1.79 -8.03 10.76
N PHE A 20 2.13 -8.06 9.48
CA PHE A 20 3.43 -7.60 8.96
C PHE A 20 3.38 -6.21 8.35
N CYS A 21 2.18 -5.64 8.18
CA CYS A 21 1.99 -4.39 7.44
C CYS A 21 2.73 -3.18 8.05
N ILE A 22 2.96 -3.19 9.36
CA ILE A 22 3.53 -2.07 10.10
C ILE A 22 5.03 -2.26 10.35
N VAL A 23 5.66 -3.38 9.99
CA VAL A 23 7.06 -3.72 10.33
C VAL A 23 8.08 -2.63 9.95
N GLU A 24 7.83 -1.93 8.84
CA GLU A 24 8.68 -0.84 8.34
C GLU A 24 8.74 0.36 9.31
N VAL A 25 7.65 0.63 10.03
CA VAL A 25 7.51 1.86 10.85
C VAL A 25 8.31 1.79 12.16
N PRO A 26 8.23 0.74 12.99
CA PRO A 26 9.08 0.61 14.16
C PRO A 26 10.56 0.46 13.79
N LEU A 27 10.90 -0.11 12.62
CA LEU A 27 12.29 -0.18 12.17
C LEU A 27 12.88 1.21 11.90
N ALA A 28 12.07 2.12 11.34
CA ALA A 28 12.48 3.48 11.02
C ALA A 28 12.47 4.42 12.24
N ILE A 29 11.58 4.19 13.22
CA ILE A 29 11.31 5.14 14.31
C ILE A 29 11.88 4.69 15.66
N GLU A 30 11.82 3.39 16.00
CA GLU A 30 12.31 2.91 17.30
C GLU A 30 13.82 2.68 17.24
N ASN A 31 14.56 3.38 18.10
CA ASN A 31 16.02 3.22 18.21
C ASN A 31 16.36 1.79 18.69
N LYS A 32 17.40 1.20 18.09
CA LYS A 32 18.04 -0.08 18.51
C LYS A 32 17.22 -1.37 18.27
N LEU A 33 16.22 -1.36 17.38
CA LEU A 33 15.56 -2.61 16.98
C LEU A 33 16.30 -3.30 15.82
N THR A 34 16.57 -4.59 15.98
CA THR A 34 17.01 -5.46 14.88
C THR A 34 15.83 -5.86 13.99
N ALA A 35 16.07 -6.17 12.71
CA ALA A 35 15.03 -6.58 11.74
C ALA A 35 14.14 -7.74 12.21
N THR A 36 14.65 -8.64 13.05
CA THR A 36 13.88 -9.75 13.62
C THR A 36 12.98 -9.32 14.77
N GLN A 37 13.40 -8.34 15.57
CA GLN A 37 12.65 -7.83 16.71
C GLN A 37 11.46 -6.97 16.26
N THR A 38 11.58 -6.26 15.15
CA THR A 38 10.51 -5.46 14.52
C THR A 38 9.34 -6.31 14.04
N ILE A 39 9.58 -7.55 13.62
CA ILE A 39 8.52 -8.50 13.27
C ILE A 39 7.68 -8.87 14.49
N GLY A 40 8.34 -9.23 15.61
CA GLY A 40 7.66 -9.53 16.86
C GLY A 40 6.87 -8.32 17.38
N ARG A 41 7.46 -7.12 17.25
CA ARG A 41 6.86 -5.83 17.60
C ARG A 41 5.60 -5.51 16.78
N SER A 42 5.67 -5.64 15.46
CA SER A 42 4.50 -5.41 14.59
C SER A 42 3.36 -6.36 14.94
N ARG A 43 3.67 -7.63 15.24
CA ARG A 43 2.66 -8.60 15.67
C ARG A 43 2.02 -8.23 17.01
N SER A 44 2.80 -7.82 18.01
CA SER A 44 2.27 -7.45 19.33
C SER A 44 1.41 -6.19 19.26
N LEU A 45 1.78 -5.21 18.44
CA LEU A 45 1.02 -3.97 18.23
C LEU A 45 -0.28 -4.21 17.44
N THR A 46 -0.27 -5.06 16.42
CA THR A 46 -1.47 -5.35 15.60
C THR A 46 -2.44 -6.34 16.24
N GLN A 47 -2.00 -7.11 17.25
CA GLN A 47 -2.84 -8.09 17.94
C GLN A 47 -4.07 -7.43 18.58
N GLY A 48 -5.26 -7.99 18.34
CA GLY A 48 -6.54 -7.52 18.88
C GLY A 48 -7.25 -6.45 18.03
N ASN A 49 -6.59 -5.85 17.03
CA ASN A 49 -7.16 -4.81 16.17
C ASN A 49 -7.08 -5.16 14.66
N ILE A 50 -6.88 -6.43 14.29
CA ILE A 50 -6.69 -6.87 12.90
C ILE A 50 -7.85 -6.43 12.00
N ASP A 51 -9.09 -6.61 12.47
CA ASP A 51 -10.27 -6.31 11.66
C ASP A 51 -10.42 -4.79 11.42
N ARG A 52 -10.07 -3.97 12.41
CA ARG A 52 -10.05 -2.49 12.27
C ARG A 52 -8.99 -2.05 11.26
N ILE A 53 -7.79 -2.60 11.35
CA ILE A 53 -6.72 -2.31 10.39
C ILE A 53 -7.16 -2.69 8.98
N PHE A 54 -7.79 -3.85 8.81
CA PHE A 54 -8.32 -4.28 7.52
C PHE A 54 -9.32 -3.28 6.92
N TRP A 55 -10.27 -2.80 7.71
CA TRP A 55 -11.23 -1.78 7.24
C TRP A 55 -10.55 -0.47 6.84
N ILE A 56 -9.50 -0.04 7.56
CA ILE A 56 -8.71 1.14 7.18
C ILE A 56 -8.04 0.94 5.82
N PHE A 57 -7.47 -0.24 5.56
CA PHE A 57 -6.90 -0.57 4.25
C PHE A 57 -7.95 -0.63 3.15
N ILE A 58 -9.16 -1.14 3.42
CA ILE A 58 -10.27 -1.09 2.46
C ILE A 58 -10.62 0.36 2.12
N VAL A 59 -10.76 1.23 3.13
CA VAL A 59 -11.08 2.64 2.90
C VAL A 59 -9.97 3.35 2.13
N GLY A 60 -8.71 3.12 2.50
CA GLY A 60 -7.55 3.65 1.77
C GLY A 60 -7.52 3.17 0.31
N GLY A 61 -7.85 1.89 0.10
CA GLY A 61 -8.00 1.31 -1.23
C GLY A 61 -9.11 1.99 -2.02
N LEU A 62 -10.28 2.21 -1.40
CA LEU A 62 -11.42 2.89 -2.03
C LEU A 62 -11.06 4.32 -2.46
N ILE A 63 -10.30 5.04 -1.64
CA ILE A 63 -9.80 6.39 -1.95
C ILE A 63 -8.79 6.36 -3.11
N SER A 64 -8.03 5.27 -3.27
CA SER A 64 -7.10 5.10 -4.38
C SER A 64 -7.79 4.73 -5.71
N LEU A 65 -9.02 4.20 -5.69
CA LEU A 65 -9.72 3.74 -6.90
C LEU A 65 -9.95 4.86 -7.93
N PRO A 66 -10.45 6.06 -7.56
CA PRO A 66 -10.60 7.16 -8.51
C PRO A 66 -9.29 7.52 -9.20
N LEU A 67 -8.17 7.55 -8.46
CA LEU A 67 -6.85 7.84 -9.05
C LEU A 67 -6.46 6.76 -10.07
N GLN A 68 -6.72 5.49 -9.77
CA GLN A 68 -6.44 4.39 -10.70
C GLN A 68 -7.34 4.44 -11.96
N ILE A 69 -8.60 4.84 -11.82
CA ILE A 69 -9.50 5.03 -12.97
C ILE A 69 -8.96 6.14 -13.87
N ILE A 70 -8.59 7.29 -13.29
CA ILE A 70 -8.00 8.42 -14.04
C ILE A 70 -6.72 7.98 -14.74
N ALA A 71 -5.82 7.30 -14.02
CA ALA A 71 -4.61 6.72 -14.59
C ALA A 71 -4.86 5.82 -15.80
N SER A 72 -5.86 4.94 -15.68
CA SER A 72 -6.24 4.02 -16.75
C SER A 72 -6.76 4.77 -17.96
N ILE A 73 -7.60 5.79 -17.77
CA ILE A 73 -8.11 6.62 -18.87
C ILE A 73 -6.95 7.32 -19.57
N VAL A 74 -6.06 7.97 -18.81
CA VAL A 74 -4.89 8.68 -19.36
C VAL A 74 -3.98 7.73 -20.14
N GLY A 75 -3.72 6.53 -19.61
CA GLY A 75 -2.91 5.51 -20.29
C GLY A 75 -3.55 4.95 -21.57
N ASN A 76 -4.88 4.84 -21.62
CA ASN A 76 -5.58 4.43 -22.85
C ASN A 76 -5.56 5.55 -23.90
N VAL A 77 -5.76 6.80 -23.47
CA VAL A 77 -5.72 7.97 -24.36
C VAL A 77 -4.32 8.16 -24.94
N SER A 78 -3.27 8.03 -24.13
CA SER A 78 -1.88 8.14 -24.62
C SER A 78 -1.56 7.07 -25.67
N GLN A 79 -2.00 5.83 -25.46
CA GLN A 79 -1.86 4.75 -26.44
C GLN A 79 -2.60 5.03 -27.74
N ALA A 80 -3.86 5.50 -27.66
CA ALA A 80 -4.65 5.84 -28.84
C ALA A 80 -4.01 6.97 -29.66
N ILE A 81 -3.45 7.98 -28.98
CA ILE A 81 -2.74 9.09 -29.63
C ILE A 81 -1.46 8.59 -30.31
N LEU A 82 -0.66 7.76 -29.64
CA LEU A 82 0.57 7.19 -30.22
C LEU A 82 0.27 6.36 -31.47
N ALA A 83 -0.74 5.49 -31.41
CA ALA A 83 -1.13 4.64 -32.53
C ALA A 83 -1.61 5.45 -33.74
N ARG A 84 -2.38 6.52 -33.49
CA ARG A 84 -2.92 7.38 -34.56
C ARG A 84 -1.89 8.37 -35.13
N SER A 85 -1.04 8.94 -34.29
CA SER A 85 -0.08 9.98 -34.67
C SER A 85 1.10 9.42 -35.46
N LEU A 86 1.62 8.28 -35.04
CA LEU A 86 2.79 7.68 -35.66
C LEU A 86 2.42 6.78 -36.85
N ALA A 87 1.15 6.40 -37.00
CA ALA A 87 0.67 5.42 -37.99
C ALA A 87 1.51 4.13 -38.02
N ILE A 88 2.10 3.79 -36.88
CA ILE A 88 2.96 2.62 -36.71
C ILE A 88 2.07 1.44 -36.34
N ASP A 89 2.34 0.26 -36.92
CA ASP A 89 1.67 -0.98 -36.55
C ASP A 89 1.76 -1.22 -35.04
N PRO A 90 0.64 -1.54 -34.35
CA PRO A 90 0.61 -1.81 -32.91
C PRO A 90 1.53 -2.97 -32.48
N ASN A 91 1.88 -3.85 -33.42
CA ASN A 91 2.77 -5.00 -33.20
C ASN A 91 4.24 -4.70 -33.53
N SER A 92 4.57 -3.49 -33.97
CA SER A 92 5.96 -3.12 -34.20
C SER A 92 6.73 -2.98 -32.87
N GLY A 93 7.99 -3.38 -32.87
CA GLY A 93 8.84 -3.25 -31.68
C GLY A 93 9.01 -1.80 -31.21
N LEU A 94 9.00 -0.83 -32.13
CA LEU A 94 9.09 0.59 -31.82
C LEU A 94 7.86 1.10 -31.05
N PHE A 95 6.66 0.74 -31.48
CA PHE A 95 5.43 1.12 -30.78
C PHE A 95 5.40 0.57 -29.36
N ILE A 96 5.75 -0.70 -29.20
CA ILE A 96 5.80 -1.37 -27.89
C ILE A 96 6.80 -0.66 -26.96
N ALA A 97 8.01 -0.37 -27.47
CA ALA A 97 9.05 0.31 -26.67
C ALA A 97 8.61 1.72 -26.23
N THR A 98 8.03 2.52 -27.13
CA THR A 98 7.55 3.87 -26.80
C THR A 98 6.38 3.82 -25.80
N ASN A 99 5.42 2.92 -26.01
CA ASN A 99 4.29 2.76 -25.08
C ASN A 99 4.75 2.35 -23.68
N LEU A 100 5.73 1.45 -23.60
CA LEU A 100 6.32 1.03 -22.33
C LEU A 100 6.96 2.22 -21.61
N ILE A 101 7.76 3.04 -22.29
CA ILE A 101 8.37 4.24 -21.69
C ILE A 101 7.30 5.20 -21.17
N VAL A 102 6.28 5.50 -21.97
CA VAL A 102 5.17 6.40 -21.57
C VAL A 102 4.41 5.84 -20.37
N SER A 103 4.12 4.54 -20.37
CA SER A 103 3.44 3.87 -19.27
C SER A 103 4.26 3.89 -17.98
N TYR A 104 5.59 3.70 -18.07
CA TYR A 104 6.47 3.81 -16.91
C TYR A 104 6.51 5.23 -16.34
N ILE A 105 6.58 6.26 -17.18
CA ILE A 105 6.56 7.66 -16.74
C ILE A 105 5.24 7.97 -16.02
N LEU A 106 4.11 7.58 -16.61
CA LEU A 106 2.80 7.72 -15.97
C LEU A 106 2.74 6.97 -14.63
N GLY A 107 3.29 5.74 -14.58
CA GLY A 107 3.37 4.93 -13.38
C GLY A 107 4.21 5.59 -12.27
N ILE A 108 5.33 6.23 -12.62
CA ILE A 108 6.17 6.98 -11.66
C ILE A 108 5.41 8.19 -11.11
N ILE A 109 4.72 8.95 -11.97
CA ILE A 109 3.93 10.12 -11.55
C ILE A 109 2.85 9.69 -10.56
N LEU A 110 2.09 8.65 -10.87
CA LEU A 110 1.03 8.14 -10.00
C LEU A 110 1.61 7.53 -8.71
N GLY A 111 2.70 6.78 -8.83
CA GLY A 111 3.43 6.21 -7.70
C GLY A 111 3.94 7.28 -6.74
N SER A 112 4.38 8.43 -7.25
CA SER A 112 4.86 9.54 -6.42
C SER A 112 3.80 10.07 -5.45
N VAL A 113 2.50 9.92 -5.77
CA VAL A 113 1.38 10.34 -4.93
C VAL A 113 0.86 9.18 -4.08
N LEU A 114 0.74 7.98 -4.66
CA LEU A 114 0.17 6.82 -3.98
C LEU A 114 1.11 6.23 -2.93
N ILE A 115 2.42 6.23 -3.17
CA ILE A 115 3.41 5.71 -2.20
C ILE A 115 3.33 6.49 -0.87
N PRO A 116 3.47 7.83 -0.83
CA PRO A 116 3.39 8.57 0.43
C PRO A 116 2.00 8.49 1.08
N PHE A 117 0.93 8.35 0.28
CA PHE A 117 -0.41 8.08 0.80
C PHE A 117 -0.50 6.77 1.58
N TRP A 118 0.07 5.68 1.05
CA TRP A 118 0.09 4.41 1.78
C TRP A 118 0.98 4.47 3.01
N GLN A 119 2.11 5.18 2.93
CA GLN A 119 3.03 5.34 4.06
C GLN A 119 2.41 6.17 5.20
N SER A 120 1.63 7.21 4.90
CA SER A 120 0.93 8.00 5.92
C SER A 120 -0.09 7.16 6.68
N ILE A 121 -0.88 6.33 5.98
CA ILE A 121 -1.82 5.39 6.61
C ILE A 121 -1.10 4.45 7.58
N LYS A 122 0.00 3.81 7.14
CA LYS A 122 0.78 2.91 8.01
C LYS A 122 1.31 3.63 9.25
N ALA A 123 1.82 4.85 9.09
CA ALA A 123 2.32 5.67 10.19
C ALA A 123 1.21 6.03 11.19
N THR A 124 0.04 6.47 10.72
CA THR A 124 -1.10 6.79 11.59
C THR A 124 -1.59 5.58 12.36
N ILE A 125 -1.71 4.41 11.71
CA ILE A 125 -2.11 3.17 12.39
C ILE A 125 -1.09 2.81 13.48
N TYR A 126 0.21 2.92 13.18
CA TYR A 126 1.26 2.65 14.15
C TYR A 126 1.14 3.54 15.39
N TYR A 127 1.02 4.86 15.20
CA TYR A 127 0.89 5.81 16.31
C TYR A 127 -0.42 5.60 17.10
N ASP A 128 -1.55 5.31 16.45
CA ASP A 128 -2.81 5.00 17.14
C ASP A 128 -2.68 3.74 18.00
N LEU A 129 -2.14 2.65 17.45
CA LEU A 129 -1.97 1.39 18.19
C LEU A 129 -1.00 1.55 19.37
N ARG A 130 0.10 2.28 19.15
CA ARG A 130 1.11 2.50 20.18
C ARG A 130 0.58 3.42 21.28
N SER A 131 -0.14 4.47 20.94
CA SER A 131 -0.81 5.35 21.91
C SER A 131 -1.80 4.57 22.78
N ARG A 132 -2.65 3.72 22.17
CA ARG A 132 -3.65 2.92 22.90
C ARG A 132 -3.04 1.84 23.80
N LYS A 133 -1.95 1.20 23.38
CA LYS A 133 -1.35 0.08 24.10
C LYS A 133 -0.31 0.49 25.12
N GLU A 134 0.42 1.56 24.83
CA GLU A 134 1.61 1.95 25.59
C GLU A 134 1.45 3.32 26.26
N GLY A 135 0.35 4.03 26.00
CA GLY A 135 0.10 5.34 26.59
C GLY A 135 1.18 6.34 26.18
N LEU A 136 1.53 6.39 24.90
CA LEU A 136 2.68 7.15 24.38
C LEU A 136 2.64 8.65 24.71
N ASP A 137 1.46 9.18 25.04
CA ASP A 137 1.21 10.58 25.42
C ASP A 137 1.08 10.80 26.94
N LEU A 138 1.18 9.73 27.73
CA LEU A 138 1.11 9.79 29.20
C LEU A 138 2.51 10.06 29.76
N GLN A 139 2.90 11.34 29.83
CA GLN A 139 4.02 11.74 30.67
C GLN A 139 3.58 11.65 32.13
N LEU A 140 4.06 10.63 32.84
CA LEU A 140 3.97 10.61 34.29
C LEU A 140 4.76 11.83 34.80
N ARG A 141 4.07 12.79 35.41
CA ARG A 141 4.70 13.94 36.05
C ARG A 141 5.56 13.41 37.18
N ASP A 142 6.86 13.26 36.93
CA ASP A 142 7.86 12.97 37.95
C ASP A 142 7.76 14.08 39.01
N ARG A 143 7.51 13.66 40.24
CA ARG A 143 7.44 14.55 41.41
C ARG A 143 8.81 14.74 42.03
#